data_AF-A0A0K9YXH4-F1
#
_entry.id   AF-A0A0K9YXH4-F1
#
_cell.length_a   1.000
_cell.length_b   1.000
_cell.length_c   1.000
_cell.angle_alpha   90.00
_cell.angle_beta   90.00
_cell.angle_gamma   90.00
#
_symmetry.space_group_name_H-M   'P 1'
#
loop_
_entity.id
_entity.type
_entity.pdbx_description
1 polymer ?
#
loop_
_entity_poly.entity_id
_entity_poly.type
_entity_poly.pdbx_seq_one_letter_code
_entity_poly.pdbx_strand_id
1 'polypeptide(L)'
;MMVPLGAAICLYTGISKRIDSLIFTMNLHNEGTVKVTLKSIQQDFQHIVEAMTFYIEHCTLSSAHLEAQFDPVKEQYHTFLKAHFQEDSI
;
A
#
# COMPACT_ATOMS: atom_id res chain seq x y z
N MET A 1 17.59 1.18 -9.15
CA MET A 1 17.33 -0.23 -8.77
C MET A 1 15.82 -0.40 -8.69
N MET A 2 15.21 -1.34 -9.41
CA MET A 2 13.76 -1.58 -9.32
C MET A 2 13.46 -2.44 -8.09
N VAL A 3 12.49 -1.99 -7.27
CA VAL A 3 12.00 -2.76 -6.13
C VAL A 3 11.00 -3.82 -6.63
N PRO A 4 11.15 -5.11 -6.25
CA PRO A 4 10.19 -6.15 -6.61
C PRO A 4 8.78 -5.78 -6.15
N LEU A 5 7.76 -6.10 -6.95
CA LEU A 5 6.38 -5.71 -6.63
C LEU A 5 5.92 -6.18 -5.24
N GLY A 6 6.23 -7.42 -4.87
CA GLY A 6 5.89 -7.92 -3.53
C GLY A 6 6.49 -7.06 -2.41
N ALA A 7 7.73 -6.58 -2.60
CA ALA A 7 8.37 -5.66 -1.66
C ALA A 7 7.74 -4.26 -1.69
N ALA A 8 7.32 -3.76 -2.86
CA ALA A 8 6.58 -2.50 -2.98
C ALA A 8 5.23 -2.58 -2.24
N ILE A 9 4.43 -3.62 -2.46
CA ILE A 9 3.13 -3.82 -1.78
C ILE A 9 3.32 -3.95 -0.27
N CYS A 10 4.32 -4.70 0.18
CA CYS A 10 4.66 -4.81 1.59
C CYS A 10 5.05 -3.46 2.20
N LEU A 11 5.86 -2.67 1.48
CA LEU A 11 6.29 -1.35 1.92
C LEU A 11 5.10 -0.38 2.00
N TYR A 12 4.25 -0.33 0.97
CA TYR A 12 3.00 0.44 0.97
C TYR A 12 2.14 0.11 2.20
N THR A 13 1.88 -1.18 2.41
CA THR A 13 1.06 -1.66 3.54
C THR A 13 1.69 -1.29 4.89
N GLY A 14 3.02 -1.40 5.00
CA GLY A 14 3.76 -1.03 6.21
C GLY A 14 3.66 0.47 6.50
N ILE A 15 3.80 1.32 5.48
CA ILE A 15 3.65 2.77 5.59
C ILE A 15 2.23 3.12 6.04
N SER A 16 1.19 2.58 5.40
CA SER A 16 -0.22 2.82 5.76
C SER A 16 -0.51 2.45 7.21
N LYS A 17 -0.11 1.24 7.64
CA LYS A 17 -0.31 0.80 9.03
C LYS A 17 0.44 1.68 10.03
N ARG A 18 1.62 2.20 9.67
CA ARG A 18 2.38 3.09 10.57
C ARG A 18 1.71 4.45 10.71
N ILE A 19 1.13 4.98 9.63
CA ILE A 19 0.31 6.20 9.65
C ILE A 19 -0.89 6.01 10.58
N ASP A 20 -1.66 4.92 10.40
CA ASP A 20 -2.82 4.63 11.25
C ASP A 20 -2.43 4.50 12.72
N SER A 21 -1.32 3.80 13.00
CA SER A 21 -0.79 3.64 14.36
C SER A 21 -0.39 4.98 14.98
N LEU A 22 0.20 5.90 14.21
CA LEU A 22 0.58 7.23 14.69
C LEU A 22 -0.66 8.06 15.02
N ILE A 23 -1.66 8.08 14.14
CA ILE A 23 -2.95 8.76 14.35
C ILE A 23 -3.63 8.22 15.61
N PHE A 24 -3.75 6.90 15.72
CA PHE A 24 -4.35 6.25 16.88
C PHE A 24 -3.61 6.62 18.18
N THR A 25 -2.28 6.62 18.15
CA THR A 25 -1.46 6.98 19.31
C THR A 25 -1.64 8.44 19.72
N MET A 26 -1.72 9.37 18.77
CA MET A 26 -2.01 10.79 19.05
C MET A 26 -3.41 10.97 19.65
N ASN A 27 -4.41 10.23 19.18
CA ASN A 27 -5.77 10.26 19.74
C ASN A 27 -5.80 9.74 21.18
N LEU A 28 -5.17 8.59 21.45
CA LEU A 28 -5.06 8.06 22.81
C LEU A 28 -4.32 9.02 23.75
N HIS A 29 -3.39 9.80 23.23
CA HIS A 29 -2.74 10.85 24.02
C HIS A 29 -3.67 12.00 24.37
N ASN A 30 -4.45 12.48 23.39
CA ASN A 30 -5.44 13.54 23.59
C ASN A 30 -6.55 13.12 24.55
N GLU A 31 -6.92 11.84 24.55
CA GLU A 31 -7.90 11.26 25.48
C GLU A 31 -7.32 11.01 26.88
N GLY A 32 -6.01 11.19 27.08
CA GLY A 32 -5.33 10.96 28.35
C GLY A 32 -5.05 9.48 28.66
N THR A 33 -5.35 8.58 27.73
CA THR A 33 -5.18 7.12 27.86
C THR A 33 -3.71 6.71 27.83
N VAL A 34 -2.90 7.35 26.99
CA VAL A 34 -1.46 7.08 26.85
C VAL A 34 -0.66 8.37 26.89
N LYS A 35 0.46 8.41 27.62
CA LYS A 35 1.39 9.55 27.56
C LYS A 35 2.49 9.29 26.55
N VAL A 36 2.54 10.11 25.50
CA VAL A 36 3.66 10.12 24.54
C VAL A 36 4.49 11.39 24.70
N THR A 37 5.74 11.33 24.26
CA THR A 37 6.64 12.49 24.24
C THR A 37 6.68 13.10 22.84
N LEU A 38 6.90 14.41 22.75
CA LEU A 38 7.07 15.11 21.47
C LEU A 38 8.17 14.46 20.61
N LYS A 39 9.28 14.07 21.25
CA LYS A 39 10.40 13.40 20.58
C LYS A 39 9.97 12.09 19.93
N SER A 40 9.15 11.29 20.61
CA SER A 40 8.64 10.01 20.08
C SER A 40 7.76 10.22 18.84
N ILE A 41 6.84 11.19 18.89
CA ILE A 41 5.95 11.50 17.77
C ILE A 41 6.74 12.03 16.57
N GLN A 42 7.72 12.90 16.80
CA GLN A 42 8.58 13.45 15.74
C GLN A 42 9.41 12.36 15.05
N GLN A 43 9.97 11.42 15.82
CA GLN A 43 10.73 10.30 15.26
C GLN A 43 9.84 9.40 14.38
N ASP A 44 8.63 9.07 14.84
CA ASP A 44 7.71 8.24 14.05
C ASP A 44 7.24 8.94 12.77
N PHE A 45 6.93 10.23 12.86
CA PHE A 45 6.59 11.03 11.69
C PHE A 45 7.74 11.05 10.67
N GLN A 46 8.97 11.27 11.13
CA GLN A 46 10.15 11.30 10.26
C GLN A 46 10.38 9.95 9.54
N HIS A 47 10.25 8.83 10.25
CA HIS A 47 10.36 7.50 9.64
C HIS A 47 9.29 7.26 8.57
N ILE A 48 8.06 7.74 8.77
CA ILE A 48 6.99 7.66 7.76
C ILE A 48 7.38 8.46 6.52
N VAL A 49 7.86 9.69 6.70
CA VAL A 49 8.29 10.56 5.58
C VAL A 49 9.42 9.91 4.78
N GLU A 50 10.44 9.36 5.44
CA GLU A 50 11.55 8.66 4.79
C GLU A 50 11.07 7.45 3.99
N ALA A 51 10.18 6.64 4.57
CA ALA A 51 9.61 5.48 3.90
C ALA A 51 8.75 5.86 2.69
N MET A 52 7.97 6.94 2.78
CA MET A 52 7.17 7.48 1.67
C MET A 52 8.05 7.98 0.53
N THR A 53 9.09 8.75 0.83
CA THR A 53 10.05 9.24 -0.17
C THR A 53 10.70 8.07 -0.89
N PHE A 54 11.21 7.08 -0.15
CA PHE A 54 11.79 5.87 -0.73
C PHE A 54 10.79 5.12 -1.62
N TYR A 55 9.53 4.98 -1.18
CA TYR A 55 8.48 4.31 -1.96
C TYR A 55 8.22 5.03 -3.28
N ILE A 56 8.09 6.36 -3.26
CA ILE A 56 7.83 7.16 -4.46
C ILE A 56 9.02 7.08 -5.43
N GLU A 57 10.24 7.19 -4.93
CA GLU A 57 11.47 7.21 -5.74
C GLU A 57 11.80 5.85 -6.38
N HIS A 58 11.39 4.75 -5.75
CA HIS A 58 11.87 3.41 -6.14
C HIS A 58 10.78 2.40 -6.53
N CYS A 59 9.50 2.68 -6.26
CA CYS A 59 8.39 1.78 -6.56
C CYS A 59 7.50 2.24 -7.74
N THR A 60 7.79 3.39 -8.36
CA THR A 60 7.08 3.99 -9.51
C THR A 60 7.17 3.19 -10.83
N LEU A 61 8.01 2.15 -10.91
CA LEU A 61 8.23 1.32 -12.11
C LEU A 61 7.38 0.04 -12.19
N SER A 62 6.52 -0.22 -11.21
CA SER A 62 5.79 -1.48 -11.10
C SER A 62 4.49 -1.55 -11.91
N SER A 63 3.93 -0.41 -12.36
CA SER A 63 2.63 -0.37 -13.06
C SER A 63 2.69 -0.97 -14.47
N ALA A 64 3.62 -0.52 -15.31
CA ALA A 64 3.70 -0.97 -16.70
C ALA A 64 4.12 -2.45 -16.84
N HIS A 65 4.97 -2.93 -15.94
CA HIS A 65 5.39 -4.33 -15.93
C HIS A 65 4.27 -5.26 -15.43
N LEU A 66 3.47 -4.79 -14.47
CA LEU A 66 2.30 -5.50 -13.99
C LEU A 66 1.21 -5.60 -15.04
N GLU A 67 0.96 -4.51 -15.76
CA GLU A 67 -0.04 -4.46 -16.82
C GLU A 67 0.28 -5.49 -17.92
N ALA A 68 1.55 -5.55 -18.35
CA ALA A 68 2.02 -6.54 -19.32
C ALA A 68 1.89 -8.00 -18.82
N GLN A 69 2.06 -8.25 -17.52
CA GLN A 69 1.88 -9.60 -16.95
C GLN A 69 0.41 -9.95 -16.68
N PHE A 70 -0.45 -8.95 -16.48
CA PHE A 70 -1.85 -9.14 -16.15
C PHE A 70 -2.74 -9.29 -17.39
N ASP A 71 -2.33 -8.76 -18.54
CA ASP A 71 -3.09 -8.89 -19.80
C ASP A 71 -3.43 -10.33 -20.21
N PRO A 72 -2.52 -11.32 -20.12
CA PRO A 72 -2.86 -12.73 -20.38
C PRO A 72 -3.89 -13.30 -19.40
N VAL A 73 -3.93 -12.78 -18.16
CA VAL A 73 -4.86 -13.22 -17.13
C VAL A 73 -6.27 -12.67 -17.39
N LYS A 74 -6.38 -11.43 -17.88
CA LYS A 74 -7.67 -10.83 -18.29
C LYS A 74 -8.35 -11.67 -19.38
N GLU A 75 -7.60 -12.10 -20.39
CA GLU A 75 -8.12 -12.90 -21.50
C GLU A 75 -8.65 -14.27 -21.02
N GLN A 76 -7.91 -14.94 -20.13
CA GLN A 76 -8.34 -16.20 -19.52
C GLN A 76 -9.58 -16.02 -18.65
N TYR A 77 -9.66 -14.91 -17.90
CA TYR A 77 -10.80 -14.59 -17.06
C TYR A 77 -12.08 -14.37 -17.88
N HIS A 78 -12.02 -13.60 -18.98
CA HIS A 78 -13.17 -13.40 -19.86
C HIS A 78 -13.62 -14.72 -20.53
N THR A 79 -12.67 -15.56 -20.93
CA THR A 79 -12.96 -16.89 -21.47
C THR A 79 -13.66 -17.77 -20.43
N PHE A 80 -13.17 -17.78 -19.20
CA PHE A 80 -13.77 -18.48 -18.07
C PHE A 80 -15.18 -17.97 -17.78
N LEU A 81 -15.36 -16.64 -17.70
CA LEU A 81 -16.68 -16.05 -17.49
C LEU A 81 -17.65 -16.50 -18.57
N LYS A 82 -17.34 -16.32 -19.84
CA LYS A 82 -18.21 -16.73 -20.95
C LYS A 82 -18.55 -18.23 -20.94
N ALA A 83 -17.62 -19.07 -20.50
CA ALA A 83 -17.82 -20.52 -20.43
C ALA A 83 -18.68 -20.97 -19.24
N HIS A 84 -18.62 -20.24 -18.12
CA HIS A 84 -19.22 -20.67 -16.86
C HIS A 84 -20.41 -19.80 -16.41
N PHE A 85 -20.53 -18.61 -16.97
CA PHE A 85 -21.54 -17.61 -16.69
C PHE A 85 -21.97 -17.02 -18.03
N GLN A 86 -23.14 -17.41 -18.56
CA GLN A 86 -23.68 -16.76 -19.75
C GLN A 86 -23.84 -15.27 -19.43
N GLU A 87 -23.29 -14.41 -20.29
CA GLU A 87 -23.37 -12.94 -20.17
C GLU A 87 -24.84 -12.50 -20.07
N ASP A 88 -25.35 -12.27 -18.86
CA ASP A 88 -26.50 -11.40 -18.69
C ASP A 88 -26.03 -10.00 -19.06
N SER A 89 -26.48 -9.59 -20.24
CA SER A 89 -26.05 -8.42 -20.99
C SER A 89 -26.24 -7.13 -20.19
N ILE A 90 -25.20 -6.30 -20.17
CA ILE A 90 -25.33 -4.83 -20.12
C ILE A 90 -24.47 -4.25 -21.24
#